data_AF-A0AAN5I448-F1
#
_entry.id   AF-A0AAN5I448-F1
#
_cell.length_a   1.000
_cell.length_b   1.000
_cell.length_c   1.000
_cell.angle_alpha   90.00
_cell.angle_beta   90.00
_cell.angle_gamma   90.00
#
_symmetry.space_group_name_H-M   'P 1'
#
loop_
_entity.id
_entity.type
_entity.pdbx_description
1 polymer ?
#
loop_
_entity_poly.entity_id
_entity_poly.type
_entity_poly.pdbx_seq_one_letter_code
_entity_poly.pdbx_strand_id
1 'polypeptide(L)'
;LFLLLFLLSLSSPYPRAMILCYTRKVRRSLSRIRRNPCIHTIFLLLLAISIFLSILNLYSFEYSGNDAFEQDMPVFSNERDELHKEPWFRKRPEVGHVDCARLLRDDKEYMKEISKKRPRQMERANLDMSCDAVKARVLPARNPDTGFPILHARLVYTDYEFLEDQLAANYANENVYCFSVDKKTPHDFRERFFRLEKCLPNIIVTKVQHDLDSSGHNHNEAHLDCMRAVRDRQWEYAMLLQNHDVIIKTHGEMTEILKIYGGANDVAVSECPDHRCLPSLETTLGKLQLCPNTLNGRELARCQASEIQWAKGPMQALLSRSAVDFIFDKINITTLGKQMNGLKYGVDEQLYASLQITPEIRLPGGFHSKCASSQYITRTASMMRIPYGLGEKLAHLLNLWPLGDCPSGVVRHSTCLLGVEDLPRLAESKAVMANKMIPRFDQAIISCMSELMFNRTRNRPDIDRKYYENINTVRYHRERNKPGFNINRFKCDLSSSVTSTSMIGLCVTASLTLLM
;
A
#
# COMPACT_ATOMS: atom_id res chain seq x y z
N LEU A 1 -9.94 -8.48 -44.31
CA LEU A 1 -10.05 -9.67 -45.18
C LEU A 1 -9.23 -10.87 -44.67
N PHE A 2 -7.95 -10.71 -44.31
CA PHE A 2 -7.14 -11.78 -43.70
C PHE A 2 -7.69 -12.27 -42.35
N LEU A 3 -8.23 -11.37 -41.51
CA LEU A 3 -8.89 -11.74 -40.25
C LEU A 3 -10.21 -12.50 -40.45
N LEU A 4 -10.96 -12.19 -41.51
CA LEU A 4 -12.25 -12.82 -41.83
C LEU A 4 -12.06 -14.27 -42.33
N LEU A 5 -10.97 -14.53 -43.06
CA LEU A 5 -10.63 -15.86 -43.58
C LEU A 5 -10.05 -16.79 -42.50
N PHE A 6 -9.41 -16.23 -41.47
CA PHE A 6 -8.87 -16.99 -40.34
C PHE A 6 -9.98 -17.51 -39.42
N LEU A 7 -11.02 -16.70 -39.19
CA LEU A 7 -12.17 -17.05 -38.35
C LEU A 7 -13.04 -18.17 -38.96
N LEU A 8 -13.13 -18.26 -40.29
CA LEU A 8 -13.86 -19.33 -40.99
C LEU A 8 -13.13 -20.68 -41.03
N SER A 9 -11.86 -20.74 -40.57
CA SER A 9 -11.04 -21.96 -40.55
C SER A 9 -11.09 -22.75 -39.24
N LEU A 10 -11.77 -22.23 -38.23
CA LEU A 10 -11.88 -22.83 -36.89
C LEU A 10 -13.17 -23.61 -36.65
N SER A 11 -14.05 -23.71 -37.65
CA SER A 11 -15.38 -24.32 -37.52
C SER A 11 -15.69 -25.30 -38.65
N SER A 12 -14.97 -26.44 -38.74
CA SER A 12 -15.45 -27.69 -39.38
C SER A 12 -14.39 -28.82 -39.26
N PRO A 13 -14.78 -30.10 -39.02
CA PRO A 13 -13.84 -31.23 -38.93
C PRO A 13 -13.67 -31.99 -40.28
N TYR A 14 -12.42 -32.33 -40.62
CA TYR A 14 -11.92 -33.23 -41.71
C TYR A 14 -11.97 -32.75 -43.19
N PRO A 15 -11.14 -33.31 -44.12
CA PRO A 15 -9.68 -33.46 -44.07
C PRO A 15 -8.91 -32.81 -45.26
N ARG A 16 -7.60 -32.65 -45.02
CA ARG A 16 -6.46 -32.01 -45.71
C ARG A 16 -6.27 -32.07 -47.25
N ALA A 17 -7.22 -32.42 -48.11
CA ALA A 17 -6.95 -32.56 -49.56
C ALA A 17 -7.20 -31.31 -50.43
N MET A 18 -7.89 -30.26 -49.94
CA MET A 18 -8.31 -29.13 -50.79
C MET A 18 -7.44 -27.85 -50.71
N ILE A 19 -6.40 -27.82 -49.86
CA ILE A 19 -5.60 -26.60 -49.60
C ILE A 19 -4.47 -26.38 -50.63
N LEU A 20 -4.08 -27.41 -51.40
CA LEU A 20 -2.95 -27.31 -52.34
C LEU A 20 -3.28 -26.75 -53.72
N CYS A 21 -4.55 -26.61 -54.09
CA CYS A 21 -4.94 -26.05 -55.39
C CYS A 21 -5.22 -24.53 -55.36
N TYR A 22 -5.60 -23.97 -54.21
CA TYR A 22 -5.95 -22.54 -54.09
C TYR A 22 -4.72 -21.61 -53.93
N THR A 23 -3.59 -22.14 -53.46
CA THR A 23 -2.38 -21.36 -53.16
C THR A 23 -1.57 -20.95 -54.40
N ARG A 24 -1.80 -21.57 -55.56
CA ARG A 24 -1.13 -21.16 -56.83
C ARG A 24 -1.84 -20.04 -57.60
N LYS A 25 -3.16 -19.87 -57.44
CA LYS A 25 -3.92 -18.82 -58.18
C LYS A 25 -3.87 -17.45 -57.48
N VAL A 26 -3.88 -17.42 -56.14
CA VAL A 26 -3.81 -16.15 -55.37
C VAL A 26 -2.42 -15.49 -55.45
N ARG A 27 -1.35 -16.29 -55.56
CA ARG A 27 0.03 -15.78 -55.69
C ARG A 27 0.30 -15.07 -57.02
N ARG A 28 -0.47 -15.37 -58.09
CA ARG A 28 -0.38 -14.68 -59.39
C ARG A 28 -1.19 -13.38 -59.46
N SER A 29 -2.21 -13.18 -58.62
CA SER A 29 -2.95 -11.91 -58.55
C SER A 29 -2.27 -10.87 -57.64
N LEU A 30 -1.58 -11.29 -56.57
CA LEU A 30 -0.89 -10.37 -55.66
C LEU A 30 0.38 -9.72 -56.25
N SER A 31 0.98 -10.31 -57.28
CA SER A 31 2.14 -9.70 -57.97
C SER A 31 1.76 -8.59 -58.95
N ARG A 32 0.48 -8.45 -59.35
CA ARG A 32 -0.01 -7.34 -60.19
C ARG A 32 -0.37 -6.07 -59.40
N ILE A 33 -0.68 -6.19 -58.11
CA ILE A 33 -1.03 -5.03 -57.26
C ILE A 33 0.23 -4.27 -56.80
N ARG A 34 1.42 -4.87 -56.90
CA ARG A 34 2.70 -4.28 -56.46
C ARG A 34 3.36 -3.32 -57.47
N ARG A 35 2.68 -2.95 -58.56
CA ARG A 35 3.23 -2.06 -59.61
C ARG A 35 2.33 -0.88 -59.99
N ASN A 36 1.34 -0.53 -59.17
CA ASN A 36 0.47 0.61 -59.47
C ASN A 36 0.57 1.68 -58.35
N PRO A 37 1.38 2.74 -58.54
CA PRO A 37 1.62 3.74 -57.49
C PRO A 37 0.33 4.40 -57.01
N CYS A 38 -0.68 4.56 -57.86
CA CYS A 38 -1.97 5.13 -57.48
C CYS A 38 -2.72 4.33 -56.40
N ILE A 39 -2.61 3.00 -56.37
CA ILE A 39 -3.31 2.16 -55.38
C ILE A 39 -2.63 2.30 -54.01
N HIS A 40 -1.31 2.45 -53.98
CA HIS A 40 -0.57 2.64 -52.74
C HIS A 40 -0.84 4.03 -52.13
N THR A 41 -0.90 5.06 -52.97
CA THR A 41 -1.28 6.41 -52.54
C THR A 41 -2.70 6.47 -52.00
N ILE A 42 -3.66 5.81 -52.66
CA ILE A 42 -5.06 5.73 -52.17
C ILE A 42 -5.12 5.03 -50.81
N PHE A 43 -4.36 3.94 -50.62
CA PHE A 43 -4.35 3.22 -49.35
C PHE A 43 -3.75 4.05 -48.21
N LEU A 44 -2.68 4.80 -48.49
CA LEU A 44 -2.09 5.75 -47.52
C LEU A 44 -3.03 6.91 -47.20
N LEU A 45 -3.78 7.41 -48.19
CA LEU A 45 -4.78 8.47 -48.00
C LEU A 45 -5.93 7.98 -47.11
N LEU A 46 -6.43 6.77 -47.35
CA LEU A 46 -7.49 6.16 -46.53
C LEU A 46 -7.02 5.88 -45.10
N LEU A 47 -5.75 5.48 -44.91
CA LEU A 47 -5.16 5.30 -43.59
C LEU A 47 -5.04 6.65 -42.85
N ALA A 48 -4.60 7.71 -43.55
CA ALA A 48 -4.51 9.06 -42.99
C ALA A 48 -5.89 9.62 -42.60
N ILE A 49 -6.91 9.41 -43.44
CA ILE A 49 -8.31 9.80 -43.13
C ILE A 49 -8.84 9.03 -41.92
N SER A 50 -8.55 7.73 -41.80
CA SER A 50 -8.95 6.92 -40.64
C SER A 50 -8.29 7.40 -39.33
N ILE A 51 -7.00 7.73 -39.39
CA ILE A 51 -6.27 8.29 -38.24
C ILE A 51 -6.84 9.69 -37.88
N PHE A 52 -7.09 10.54 -38.87
CA PHE A 52 -7.66 11.87 -38.66
C PHE A 52 -9.07 11.82 -38.04
N LEU A 53 -9.95 10.93 -38.53
CA LEU A 53 -11.27 10.70 -37.95
C LEU A 53 -11.21 10.12 -36.53
N SER A 54 -10.21 9.31 -36.23
CA SER A 54 -9.99 8.77 -34.88
C SER A 54 -9.50 9.85 -33.91
N ILE A 55 -8.66 10.77 -34.37
CA ILE A 55 -8.20 11.95 -33.59
C ILE A 55 -9.35 12.94 -33.37
N LEU A 56 -10.20 13.16 -34.38
CA LEU A 56 -11.42 13.97 -34.24
C LEU A 56 -12.39 13.37 -33.21
N ASN A 57 -12.60 12.05 -33.21
CA ASN A 57 -13.42 11.39 -32.18
C ASN A 57 -12.82 11.48 -30.77
N LEU A 58 -11.50 11.54 -30.63
CA LEU A 58 -10.84 11.80 -29.34
C LEU A 58 -11.06 13.25 -28.89
N TYR A 59 -11.00 14.22 -29.81
CA TYR A 59 -11.28 15.63 -29.52
C TYR A 59 -12.76 15.89 -29.19
N SER A 60 -13.69 15.18 -29.84
CA SER A 60 -15.13 15.26 -29.54
C SER A 60 -15.47 14.73 -28.14
N PHE A 61 -14.66 13.82 -27.59
CA PHE A 61 -14.85 13.26 -26.25
C PHE A 61 -14.34 14.20 -25.14
N GLU A 62 -13.44 15.13 -25.47
CA GLU A 62 -12.91 16.14 -24.54
C GLU A 62 -13.78 17.41 -24.47
N TYR A 63 -14.77 17.57 -25.35
CA TYR A 63 -15.60 18.79 -25.43
C TYR A 63 -17.08 18.61 -25.07
N SER A 64 -17.56 17.41 -24.69
CA SER A 64 -18.94 17.20 -24.21
C SER A 64 -19.02 16.91 -22.71
N GLY A 65 -18.23 17.62 -21.91
CA GLY A 65 -18.17 17.45 -20.46
C GLY A 65 -18.19 18.77 -19.69
N ASN A 66 -18.93 19.77 -20.16
CA ASN A 66 -19.20 21.01 -19.42
C ASN A 66 -20.68 21.39 -19.58
N ASP A 67 -21.56 20.62 -18.94
CA ASP A 67 -22.86 21.13 -18.53
C ASP A 67 -22.85 21.21 -17.00
N ALA A 68 -22.91 22.44 -16.51
CA ALA A 68 -23.02 22.78 -15.11
C ALA A 68 -24.36 22.24 -14.58
N PHE A 69 -24.29 21.22 -13.71
CA PHE A 69 -25.42 20.83 -12.87
C PHE A 69 -25.27 21.55 -11.53
N GLU A 70 -25.81 22.76 -11.48
CA GLU A 70 -26.12 23.47 -10.25
C GLU A 70 -27.39 22.80 -9.69
N GLN A 71 -27.20 21.87 -8.75
CA GLN A 71 -28.29 21.28 -7.98
C GLN A 71 -28.12 21.69 -6.52
N ASP A 72 -29.06 22.51 -6.07
CA ASP A 72 -29.22 22.91 -4.68
C ASP A 72 -29.15 21.70 -3.74
N MET A 73 -28.17 21.70 -2.84
CA MET A 73 -28.10 20.72 -1.76
C MET A 73 -29.20 21.00 -0.74
N PRO A 74 -30.08 20.04 -0.41
CA PRO A 74 -30.99 20.21 0.71
C PRO A 74 -30.21 20.23 2.02
N VAL A 75 -30.34 21.33 2.76
CA VAL A 75 -29.94 21.45 4.16
C VAL A 75 -30.80 20.49 4.97
N PHE A 76 -30.31 19.28 5.24
CA PHE A 76 -30.92 18.39 6.21
C PHE A 76 -30.54 18.83 7.62
N SER A 77 -31.34 19.75 8.18
CA SER A 77 -31.38 20.02 9.61
C SER A 77 -32.16 18.89 10.30
N ASN A 78 -31.45 17.91 10.84
CA ASN A 78 -32.05 16.94 11.76
C ASN A 78 -32.03 17.49 13.18
N GLU A 79 -32.92 18.43 13.47
CA GLU A 79 -33.43 18.63 14.83
C GLU A 79 -34.59 17.67 15.03
N ARG A 80 -34.29 16.51 15.64
CA ARG A 80 -35.13 15.75 16.60
C ARG A 80 -34.51 14.38 16.88
N ASP A 81 -34.18 14.19 18.16
CA ASP A 81 -34.23 12.97 18.99
C ASP A 81 -32.96 12.77 19.82
N GLU A 82 -32.96 13.46 20.96
CA GLU A 82 -32.18 13.13 22.15
C GLU A 82 -32.87 11.99 22.91
N LEU A 83 -32.53 10.75 22.57
CA LEU A 83 -32.70 9.61 23.48
C LEU A 83 -31.81 8.46 23.00
N HIS A 84 -30.70 8.21 23.72
CA HIS A 84 -29.78 7.07 23.56
C HIS A 84 -29.62 6.51 22.13
N LYS A 85 -29.11 7.31 21.19
CA LYS A 85 -28.64 6.78 19.90
C LYS A 85 -27.24 6.20 20.12
N GLU A 86 -27.13 4.88 20.01
CA GLU A 86 -25.85 4.21 19.79
C GLU A 86 -25.04 5.01 18.75
N PRO A 87 -23.73 5.23 18.97
CA PRO A 87 -22.92 6.00 18.04
C PRO A 87 -22.98 5.33 16.66
N TRP A 88 -23.35 6.12 15.65
CA TRP A 88 -23.49 5.66 14.26
C TRP A 88 -22.35 6.20 13.39
N PHE A 89 -21.88 5.39 12.43
CA PHE A 89 -20.86 5.83 11.49
C PHE A 89 -21.46 6.73 10.41
N ARG A 90 -20.97 7.97 10.32
CA ARG A 90 -21.44 8.93 9.32
C ARG A 90 -20.69 8.80 7.99
N LYS A 91 -21.36 8.23 6.99
CA LYS A 91 -20.87 8.20 5.61
C LYS A 91 -20.88 9.59 4.99
N ARG A 92 -19.96 9.80 4.05
CA ARG A 92 -20.00 10.94 3.13
C ARG A 92 -21.26 10.87 2.24
N PRO A 93 -21.88 12.00 1.88
CA PRO A 93 -23.09 12.01 1.06
C PRO A 93 -22.96 11.20 -0.24
N GLU A 94 -21.82 11.32 -0.94
CA GLU A 94 -21.55 10.62 -2.19
C GLU A 94 -21.46 9.08 -2.04
N VAL A 95 -21.26 8.57 -0.81
CA VAL A 95 -21.23 7.13 -0.49
C VAL A 95 -22.47 6.69 0.32
N GLY A 96 -23.41 7.60 0.60
CA GLY A 96 -24.56 7.30 1.48
C GLY A 96 -25.44 6.14 1.01
N HIS A 97 -25.47 5.87 -0.30
CA HIS A 97 -26.22 4.79 -0.93
C HIS A 97 -25.50 3.42 -0.90
N VAL A 98 -24.25 3.36 -0.45
CA VAL A 98 -23.43 2.14 -0.47
C VAL A 98 -23.64 1.32 0.81
N ASP A 99 -24.06 0.07 0.64
CA ASP A 99 -24.15 -0.93 1.69
C ASP A 99 -22.81 -1.67 1.86
N CYS A 100 -22.02 -1.19 2.80
CA CYS A 100 -20.71 -1.78 3.09
C CYS A 100 -20.80 -3.20 3.66
N ALA A 101 -21.90 -3.57 4.34
CA ALA A 101 -22.05 -4.91 4.89
C ALA A 101 -22.23 -5.95 3.78
N ARG A 102 -22.93 -5.61 2.68
CA ARG A 102 -22.99 -6.45 1.48
C ARG A 102 -21.62 -6.62 0.83
N LEU A 103 -20.87 -5.51 0.66
CA LEU A 103 -19.53 -5.56 0.08
C LEU A 103 -18.55 -6.40 0.92
N LEU A 104 -18.61 -6.27 2.25
CA LEU A 104 -17.76 -7.03 3.17
C LEU A 104 -18.10 -8.54 3.22
N ARG A 105 -19.34 -8.92 2.91
CA ARG A 105 -19.77 -10.34 2.81
C ARG A 105 -19.55 -10.95 1.42
N ASP A 106 -18.74 -10.31 0.57
CA ASP A 106 -18.44 -10.76 -0.80
C ASP A 106 -19.70 -10.92 -1.66
N ASP A 107 -20.67 -10.00 -1.55
CA ASP A 107 -21.81 -9.92 -2.49
C ASP A 107 -21.30 -9.47 -3.88
N LYS A 108 -20.95 -10.47 -4.71
CA LYS A 108 -20.33 -10.25 -6.02
C LYS A 108 -21.20 -9.46 -7.00
N GLU A 109 -22.52 -9.62 -6.92
CA GLU A 109 -23.43 -8.90 -7.81
C GLU A 109 -23.47 -7.43 -7.42
N TYR A 110 -23.67 -7.12 -6.14
CA TYR A 110 -23.65 -5.75 -5.64
C TYR A 110 -22.31 -5.05 -5.85
N MET A 111 -21.22 -5.78 -5.59
CA MET A 111 -19.87 -5.29 -5.80
C MET A 111 -19.64 -4.90 -7.27
N LYS A 112 -20.15 -5.69 -8.22
CA LYS A 112 -20.11 -5.38 -9.66
C LYS A 112 -20.97 -4.17 -10.02
N GLU A 113 -22.08 -3.92 -9.31
CA GLU A 113 -22.88 -2.71 -9.50
C GLU A 113 -22.12 -1.47 -9.06
N ILE A 114 -21.55 -1.49 -7.86
CA ILE A 114 -20.77 -0.37 -7.30
C ILE A 114 -19.50 -0.13 -8.13
N SER A 115 -18.78 -1.18 -8.55
CA SER A 115 -17.54 -1.02 -9.32
C SER A 115 -17.74 -0.48 -10.73
N LYS A 116 -18.92 -0.65 -11.34
CA LYS A 116 -19.29 -0.01 -12.62
C LYS A 116 -19.45 1.50 -12.49
N LYS A 117 -19.90 1.99 -11.34
CA LYS A 117 -20.17 3.41 -11.07
C LYS A 117 -19.57 3.82 -9.73
N ARG A 118 -18.24 3.69 -9.62
CA ARG A 118 -17.51 3.96 -8.38
C ARG A 118 -17.77 5.39 -7.90
N PRO A 119 -18.25 5.58 -6.66
CA PRO A 119 -18.30 6.90 -6.04
C PRO A 119 -16.89 7.49 -5.99
N ARG A 120 -16.76 8.77 -6.35
CA ARG A 120 -15.50 9.52 -6.23
C ARG A 120 -15.68 10.57 -5.15
N GLN A 121 -14.61 10.85 -4.40
CA GLN A 121 -14.65 11.89 -3.38
C GLN A 121 -14.96 13.23 -4.03
N MET A 122 -15.99 13.91 -3.51
CA MET A 122 -16.30 15.28 -3.87
C MET A 122 -15.61 16.19 -2.85
N GLU A 123 -14.67 17.01 -3.33
CA GLU A 123 -14.01 18.00 -2.48
C GLU A 123 -14.96 19.14 -2.15
N ARG A 124 -15.00 19.55 -0.89
CA ARG A 124 -15.82 20.68 -0.44
C ARG A 124 -15.13 21.97 -0.86
N ALA A 125 -15.84 22.81 -1.63
CA ALA A 125 -15.33 24.11 -2.08
C ALA A 125 -14.89 25.00 -0.90
N ASN A 126 -15.66 25.00 0.20
CA ASN A 126 -15.32 25.65 1.46
C ASN A 126 -15.40 24.63 2.60
N LEU A 127 -14.25 24.05 2.97
CA LEU A 127 -14.15 23.19 4.13
C LEU A 127 -13.96 24.05 5.39
N ASP A 128 -14.89 23.96 6.35
CA ASP A 128 -14.79 24.67 7.62
C ASP A 128 -13.64 24.11 8.48
N MET A 129 -12.61 24.94 8.69
CA MET A 129 -11.42 24.63 9.48
C MET A 129 -11.45 25.26 10.88
N SER A 130 -12.61 25.72 11.36
CA SER A 130 -12.80 26.07 12.77
C SER A 130 -12.56 24.85 13.66
N CYS A 131 -12.09 25.07 14.89
CA CYS A 131 -11.78 23.94 15.77
C CYS A 131 -13.02 23.12 16.15
N ASP A 132 -14.18 23.74 16.22
CA ASP A 132 -15.43 23.02 16.48
C ASP A 132 -15.78 22.10 15.30
N ALA A 133 -15.64 22.58 14.06
CA ALA A 133 -15.87 21.77 12.87
C ALA A 133 -14.84 20.64 12.72
N VAL A 134 -13.54 20.91 12.97
CA VAL A 134 -12.49 19.88 12.96
C VAL A 134 -12.77 18.81 14.01
N LYS A 135 -13.06 19.20 15.26
CA LYS A 135 -13.39 18.27 16.34
C LYS A 135 -14.64 17.46 16.04
N ALA A 136 -15.67 18.07 15.45
CA ALA A 136 -16.90 17.39 15.06
C ALA A 136 -16.68 16.35 13.95
N ARG A 137 -15.65 16.49 13.11
CA ARG A 137 -15.29 15.49 12.10
C ARG A 137 -14.38 14.39 12.65
N VAL A 138 -13.42 14.73 13.51
CA VAL A 138 -12.40 13.78 13.99
C VAL A 138 -12.81 12.99 15.23
N LEU A 139 -13.41 13.64 16.24
CA LEU A 139 -13.59 13.04 17.57
C LEU A 139 -14.75 12.04 17.73
N PRO A 140 -15.88 12.10 16.98
CA PRO A 140 -16.99 11.15 17.18
C PRO A 140 -16.62 9.69 16.93
N ALA A 141 -15.65 9.43 16.06
CA ALA A 141 -15.19 8.08 15.71
C ALA A 141 -13.99 7.62 16.54
N ARG A 142 -13.58 8.37 17.58
CA ARG A 142 -12.36 8.10 18.35
C ARG A 142 -12.32 6.69 18.93
N ASN A 143 -11.12 6.14 18.94
CA ASN A 143 -10.75 4.89 19.57
C ASN A 143 -10.56 5.11 21.08
N PRO A 144 -10.87 4.11 21.92
CA PRO A 144 -10.57 4.16 23.35
C PRO A 144 -9.06 4.06 23.58
N ASP A 145 -8.58 4.70 24.65
CA ASP A 145 -7.19 4.55 25.08
C ASP A 145 -6.95 3.12 25.63
N THR A 146 -5.78 2.57 25.34
CA THR A 146 -5.33 1.21 25.66
C THR A 146 -4.12 1.20 26.60
N GLY A 147 -3.56 2.38 26.91
CA GLY A 147 -2.32 2.54 27.66
C GLY A 147 -1.08 2.18 26.83
N PHE A 148 -1.18 2.22 25.51
CA PHE A 148 -0.11 1.85 24.58
C PHE A 148 -0.06 2.85 23.41
N PRO A 149 0.52 4.04 23.62
CA PRO A 149 0.50 5.09 22.61
C PRO A 149 1.37 4.74 21.39
N ILE A 150 0.86 5.05 20.20
CA ILE A 150 1.52 4.84 18.91
C ILE A 150 1.76 6.19 18.24
N LEU A 151 2.97 6.38 17.70
CA LEU A 151 3.30 7.49 16.82
C LEU A 151 2.91 7.14 15.39
N HIS A 152 1.98 7.88 14.79
CA HIS A 152 1.67 7.83 13.37
C HIS A 152 2.46 8.93 12.64
N ALA A 153 3.53 8.56 11.94
CA ALA A 153 4.36 9.51 11.18
C ALA A 153 4.00 9.44 9.70
N ARG A 154 3.27 10.44 9.19
CA ARG A 154 2.68 10.43 7.84
C ARG A 154 3.25 11.53 6.95
N LEU A 155 3.68 11.14 5.75
CA LEU A 155 4.06 12.07 4.69
C LEU A 155 2.80 12.46 3.89
N VAL A 156 2.58 13.76 3.69
CA VAL A 156 1.35 14.27 3.06
C VAL A 156 1.64 15.30 1.97
N TYR A 157 0.95 15.18 0.84
CA TYR A 157 1.11 16.08 -0.31
C TYR A 157 -0.19 16.38 -1.09
N THR A 158 -1.28 15.65 -0.85
CA THR A 158 -2.59 15.88 -1.53
C THR A 158 -3.75 15.26 -0.75
N ASP A 159 -4.97 15.57 -1.15
CA ASP A 159 -6.22 14.92 -0.69
C ASP A 159 -6.47 15.10 0.83
N TYR A 160 -6.50 16.35 1.30
CA TYR A 160 -6.63 16.67 2.73
C TYR A 160 -7.82 15.98 3.40
N GLU A 161 -8.99 16.02 2.77
CA GLU A 161 -10.20 15.43 3.38
C GLU A 161 -10.10 13.91 3.52
N PHE A 162 -9.42 13.22 2.59
CA PHE A 162 -9.09 11.81 2.76
C PHE A 162 -8.17 11.59 3.97
N LEU A 163 -7.13 12.41 4.13
CA LEU A 163 -6.18 12.32 5.23
C LEU A 163 -6.85 12.58 6.60
N GLU A 164 -7.78 13.53 6.65
CA GLU A 164 -8.60 13.82 7.84
C GLU A 164 -9.56 12.66 8.15
N ASP A 165 -10.21 12.07 7.13
CA ASP A 165 -11.05 10.88 7.29
C ASP A 165 -10.23 9.68 7.83
N GLN A 166 -8.99 9.51 7.36
CA GLN A 166 -8.07 8.47 7.87
C GLN A 166 -7.61 8.72 9.31
N LEU A 167 -7.38 9.99 9.68
CA LEU A 167 -7.11 10.38 11.05
C LEU A 167 -8.32 10.03 11.93
N ALA A 168 -9.52 10.46 11.55
CA ALA A 168 -10.74 10.23 12.33
C ALA A 168 -11.00 8.74 12.59
N ALA A 169 -10.78 7.87 11.59
CA ALA A 169 -10.99 6.43 11.72
C ALA A 169 -10.05 5.75 12.74
N ASN A 170 -8.88 6.34 13.02
CA ASN A 170 -7.84 5.76 13.86
C ASN A 170 -7.44 6.66 15.05
N TYR A 171 -8.17 7.75 15.29
CA TYR A 171 -7.82 8.74 16.30
C TYR A 171 -7.99 8.14 17.71
N ALA A 172 -6.95 8.15 18.54
CA ALA A 172 -6.97 7.89 19.98
C ALA A 172 -6.31 9.07 20.70
N ASN A 173 -6.73 9.37 21.93
CA ASN A 173 -6.22 10.55 22.63
C ASN A 173 -4.76 10.39 23.04
N GLU A 174 -4.36 9.17 23.40
CA GLU A 174 -2.99 8.86 23.82
C GLU A 174 -1.99 8.87 22.66
N ASN A 175 -2.42 8.53 21.45
CA ASN A 175 -1.56 8.45 20.26
C ASN A 175 -1.02 9.82 19.84
N VAL A 176 0.09 9.81 19.12
CA VAL A 176 0.70 11.01 18.53
C VAL A 176 0.60 10.92 17.02
N TYR A 177 0.10 11.97 16.36
CA TYR A 177 -0.03 12.00 14.90
C TYR A 177 0.86 13.11 14.36
N CYS A 178 1.96 12.73 13.72
CA CYS A 178 2.85 13.66 13.07
C CYS A 178 2.65 13.67 11.56
N PHE A 179 2.47 14.86 11.00
CA PHE A 179 2.38 15.11 9.57
C PHE A 179 3.60 15.88 9.08
N SER A 180 4.33 15.30 8.12
CA SER A 180 5.32 16.03 7.34
C SER A 180 4.73 16.42 6.00
N VAL A 181 4.55 17.71 5.80
CA VAL A 181 3.89 18.27 4.61
C VAL A 181 4.93 18.58 3.54
N ASP A 182 4.75 18.05 2.32
CA ASP A 182 5.62 18.34 1.18
C ASP A 182 5.69 19.85 0.93
N LYS A 183 6.92 20.38 0.85
CA LYS A 183 7.23 21.79 0.59
C LYS A 183 6.54 22.33 -0.66
N LYS A 184 6.30 21.48 -1.67
CA LYS A 184 5.70 21.88 -2.96
C LYS A 184 4.18 22.04 -2.91
N THR A 185 3.55 21.64 -1.81
CA THR A 185 2.09 21.69 -1.71
C THR A 185 1.53 23.12 -1.73
N PRO A 186 0.34 23.33 -2.30
CA PRO A 186 -0.34 24.63 -2.27
C PRO A 186 -0.48 25.17 -0.84
N HIS A 187 -0.47 26.49 -0.70
CA HIS A 187 -0.61 27.14 0.61
C HIS A 187 -1.87 26.68 1.37
N ASP A 188 -3.02 26.62 0.69
CA ASP A 188 -4.28 26.19 1.31
C ASP A 188 -4.20 24.78 1.92
N PHE A 189 -3.57 23.83 1.22
CA PHE A 189 -3.37 22.47 1.73
C PHE A 189 -2.52 22.47 3.02
N ARG A 190 -1.43 23.24 3.05
CA ARG A 190 -0.57 23.37 4.24
C ARG A 190 -1.29 24.02 5.40
N GLU A 191 -2.05 25.09 5.14
CA GLU A 191 -2.81 25.81 6.14
C GLU A 191 -3.82 24.90 6.85
N ARG A 192 -4.48 23.99 6.12
CA ARG A 192 -5.40 23.01 6.72
C ARG A 192 -4.71 22.12 7.76
N PHE A 193 -3.46 21.69 7.53
CA PHE A 193 -2.69 20.93 8.54
C PHE A 193 -2.30 21.77 9.76
N PHE A 194 -1.91 23.03 9.57
CA PHE A 194 -1.62 23.92 10.71
C PHE A 194 -2.88 24.21 11.54
N ARG A 195 -4.04 24.31 10.90
CA ARG A 195 -5.33 24.41 11.60
C ARG A 195 -5.64 23.14 12.37
N LEU A 196 -5.39 21.97 11.78
CA LEU A 196 -5.56 20.68 12.44
C LEU A 196 -4.68 20.55 13.70
N GLU A 197 -3.40 20.91 13.62
CA GLU A 197 -2.47 20.98 14.77
C GLU A 197 -2.97 21.91 15.87
N LYS A 198 -3.45 23.11 15.50
CA LYS A 198 -3.99 24.07 16.46
C LYS A 198 -5.21 23.54 17.23
N CYS A 199 -6.02 22.70 16.58
CA CYS A 199 -7.31 22.28 17.14
C CYS A 199 -7.25 20.98 17.95
N LEU A 200 -6.22 20.15 17.76
CA LEU A 200 -6.07 18.83 18.38
C LEU A 200 -4.66 18.69 18.98
N PRO A 201 -4.51 18.50 20.31
CA PRO A 201 -3.23 18.65 21.02
C PRO A 201 -2.19 17.56 20.74
N ASN A 202 -2.64 16.43 20.20
CA ASN A 202 -1.81 15.28 19.86
C ASN A 202 -1.46 15.20 18.36
N ILE A 203 -1.83 16.22 17.59
CA ILE A 203 -1.38 16.43 16.21
C ILE A 203 -0.12 17.28 16.22
N ILE A 204 0.86 16.93 15.38
CA ILE A 204 2.12 17.65 15.20
C ILE A 204 2.36 17.82 13.71
N VAL A 205 2.74 19.02 13.28
CA VAL A 205 3.17 19.29 11.92
C VAL A 205 4.66 19.64 11.96
N THR A 206 5.47 18.97 11.15
CA THR A 206 6.92 19.24 11.14
C THR A 206 7.19 20.68 10.68
N LYS A 207 8.07 21.36 11.42
CA LYS A 207 8.52 22.72 11.06
C LYS A 207 9.39 22.71 9.80
N VAL A 208 10.18 21.65 9.64
CA VAL A 208 11.01 21.43 8.46
C VAL A 208 10.13 20.78 7.39
N GLN A 209 10.11 21.39 6.20
CA GLN A 209 9.40 20.90 5.03
C GLN A 209 10.41 20.52 3.96
N HIS A 210 10.35 19.26 3.53
CA HIS A 210 11.20 18.70 2.48
C HIS A 210 10.47 18.70 1.13
N ASP A 211 11.23 18.76 0.05
CA ASP A 211 10.72 18.50 -1.30
C ASP A 211 10.63 16.98 -1.50
N LEU A 212 9.41 16.43 -1.53
CA LEU A 212 9.17 14.99 -1.64
C LEU A 212 8.82 14.62 -3.08
N ASP A 213 9.31 13.49 -3.60
CA ASP A 213 8.98 13.09 -4.97
C ASP A 213 8.67 11.59 -5.10
N SER A 214 8.17 11.20 -6.28
CA SER A 214 7.83 9.80 -6.56
C SER A 214 9.05 8.87 -6.66
N SER A 215 10.27 9.42 -6.63
CA SER A 215 11.52 8.67 -6.56
C SER A 215 11.97 8.42 -5.12
N GLY A 216 11.27 8.97 -4.12
CA GLY A 216 11.54 8.74 -2.71
C GLY A 216 12.50 9.73 -2.08
N HIS A 217 12.89 10.80 -2.78
CA HIS A 217 13.83 11.77 -2.21
C HIS A 217 13.25 12.42 -0.95
N ASN A 218 14.09 12.52 0.08
CA ASN A 218 13.80 13.14 1.37
C ASN A 218 12.67 12.48 2.20
N HIS A 219 12.09 11.37 1.75
CA HIS A 219 11.04 10.67 2.50
C HIS A 219 11.53 10.20 3.88
N ASN A 220 12.72 9.58 3.92
CA ASN A 220 13.35 9.14 5.18
C ASN A 220 13.58 10.31 6.14
N GLU A 221 14.11 11.44 5.63
CA GLU A 221 14.37 12.64 6.44
C GLU A 221 13.07 13.22 7.00
N ALA A 222 12.01 13.25 6.20
CA ALA A 222 10.69 13.71 6.64
C ALA A 222 10.09 12.83 7.76
N HIS A 223 10.22 11.50 7.68
CA HIS A 223 9.83 10.60 8.77
C HIS A 223 10.71 10.77 10.02
N LEU A 224 12.02 10.94 9.84
CA LEU A 224 12.96 11.21 10.93
C LEU A 224 12.64 12.53 11.64
N ASP A 225 12.26 13.57 10.90
CA ASP A 225 11.84 14.84 11.49
C ASP A 225 10.60 14.68 12.37
N CYS A 226 9.63 13.88 11.93
CA CYS A 226 8.47 13.53 12.74
C CYS A 226 8.87 12.81 14.04
N MET A 227 9.69 11.77 13.94
CA MET A 227 10.16 11.02 15.10
C MET A 227 10.99 11.90 16.05
N ARG A 228 11.79 12.83 15.51
CA ARG A 228 12.60 13.78 16.28
C ARG A 228 11.71 14.78 17.02
N ALA A 229 10.66 15.29 16.39
CA ALA A 229 9.78 16.32 16.94
C ALA A 229 8.95 15.85 18.14
N VAL A 230 8.83 14.53 18.34
CA VAL A 230 7.94 13.93 19.36
C VAL A 230 8.70 13.00 20.32
N ARG A 231 10.02 13.15 20.42
CA ARG A 231 10.86 12.33 21.33
C ARG A 231 10.55 12.56 22.81
N ASP A 232 10.09 13.75 23.17
CA ASP A 232 9.67 14.11 24.52
C ASP A 232 8.29 13.54 24.90
N ARG A 233 7.53 13.05 23.91
CA ARG A 233 6.23 12.42 24.13
C ARG A 233 6.37 10.93 24.43
N GLN A 234 5.37 10.39 25.13
CA GLN A 234 5.25 8.96 25.41
C GLN A 234 4.64 8.23 24.20
N TRP A 235 5.33 7.21 23.72
CA TRP A 235 4.87 6.28 22.68
C TRP A 235 5.81 5.09 22.59
N GLU A 236 5.26 3.95 22.16
CA GLU A 236 5.91 2.64 22.18
C GLU A 236 6.44 2.23 20.80
N TYR A 237 5.73 2.61 19.75
CA TYR A 237 6.05 2.30 18.37
C TYR A 237 5.78 3.48 17.44
N ALA A 238 6.61 3.63 16.42
CA ALA A 238 6.41 4.52 15.29
C ALA A 238 5.90 3.72 14.08
N MET A 239 4.78 4.16 13.51
CA MET A 239 4.17 3.66 12.28
C MET A 239 4.44 4.66 11.16
N LEU A 240 5.22 4.24 10.15
CA LEU A 240 5.57 5.08 9.01
C LEU A 240 4.53 4.94 7.90
N LEU A 241 3.93 6.06 7.50
CA LEU A 241 2.83 6.14 6.54
C LEU A 241 3.16 7.11 5.40
N GLN A 242 2.68 6.79 4.21
CA GLN A 242 2.62 7.68 3.04
C GLN A 242 1.20 8.24 2.86
N ASN A 243 1.05 9.17 1.90
CA ASN A 243 -0.19 9.93 1.68
C ASN A 243 -1.42 9.03 1.52
N HIS A 244 -1.34 7.97 0.73
CA HIS A 244 -2.49 7.11 0.36
C HIS A 244 -2.49 5.74 1.07
N ASP A 245 -1.76 5.61 2.17
CA ASP A 245 -1.85 4.44 3.03
C ASP A 245 -3.12 4.51 3.86
N VAL A 246 -3.78 3.37 4.05
CA VAL A 246 -4.95 3.21 4.91
C VAL A 246 -4.62 2.21 6.00
N ILE A 247 -4.88 2.57 7.26
CA ILE A 247 -4.71 1.66 8.40
C ILE A 247 -5.95 0.76 8.44
N ILE A 248 -5.74 -0.56 8.52
CA ILE A 248 -6.80 -1.58 8.41
C ILE A 248 -6.93 -2.42 9.70
N LYS A 249 -6.49 -1.85 10.82
CA LYS A 249 -6.62 -2.36 12.18
C LYS A 249 -6.93 -1.18 13.10
N THR A 250 -7.85 -1.39 14.04
CA THR A 250 -8.18 -0.41 15.07
C THR A 250 -7.01 -0.19 16.03
N HIS A 251 -7.06 0.89 16.82
CA HIS A 251 -6.03 1.14 17.84
C HIS A 251 -5.91 0.00 18.86
N GLY A 252 -7.06 -0.61 19.23
CA GLY A 252 -7.10 -1.81 20.08
C GLY A 252 -6.39 -3.01 19.46
N GLU A 253 -6.75 -3.37 18.21
CA GLU A 253 -6.09 -4.45 17.48
C GLU A 253 -4.58 -4.19 17.33
N MET A 254 -4.19 -2.95 16.98
CA MET A 254 -2.79 -2.55 16.86
C MET A 254 -2.03 -2.68 18.17
N THR A 255 -2.63 -2.27 19.28
CA THR A 255 -2.05 -2.41 20.61
C THR A 255 -1.75 -3.87 20.94
N GLU A 256 -2.71 -4.76 20.70
CA GLU A 256 -2.53 -6.19 20.97
C GLU A 256 -1.44 -6.82 20.10
N ILE A 257 -1.41 -6.47 18.81
CA ILE A 257 -0.38 -6.92 17.87
C ILE A 257 1.01 -6.44 18.33
N LEU A 258 1.16 -5.16 18.64
CA LEU A 258 2.46 -4.58 19.01
C LEU A 258 2.97 -5.05 20.38
N LYS A 259 2.06 -5.37 21.32
CA LYS A 259 2.41 -6.05 22.57
C LYS A 259 2.98 -7.46 22.32
N ILE A 260 2.48 -8.18 21.31
CA ILE A 260 3.07 -9.46 20.88
C ILE A 260 4.47 -9.25 20.27
N TYR A 261 4.65 -8.19 19.49
CA TYR A 261 5.97 -7.85 18.94
C TYR A 261 7.00 -7.55 20.03
N GLY A 262 6.58 -6.92 21.13
CA GLY A 262 7.37 -6.84 22.36
C GLY A 262 8.73 -6.18 22.21
N GLY A 263 8.87 -5.22 21.30
CA GLY A 263 10.13 -4.54 20.96
C GLY A 263 10.75 -4.97 19.63
N ALA A 264 10.24 -6.03 18.98
CA ALA A 264 10.60 -6.37 17.61
C ALA A 264 10.15 -5.28 16.63
N ASN A 265 10.94 -4.99 15.61
CA ASN A 265 10.51 -4.12 14.50
C ASN A 265 9.79 -4.96 13.43
N ASP A 266 8.85 -4.36 12.70
CA ASP A 266 8.31 -4.92 11.47
C ASP A 266 8.77 -4.06 10.29
N VAL A 267 9.68 -4.60 9.49
CA VAL A 267 10.17 -3.95 8.28
C VAL A 267 10.27 -5.03 7.22
N ALA A 268 9.63 -4.78 6.09
CA ALA A 268 9.76 -5.65 4.94
C ALA A 268 11.19 -5.60 4.41
N VAL A 269 11.80 -6.76 4.20
CA VAL A 269 13.16 -6.87 3.68
C VAL A 269 13.16 -7.80 2.47
N SER A 270 13.83 -7.35 1.43
CA SER A 270 14.11 -8.09 0.21
C SER A 270 15.52 -7.75 -0.26
N GLU A 271 16.06 -8.60 -1.11
CA GLU A 271 17.35 -8.37 -1.74
C GLU A 271 17.35 -7.04 -2.49
N CYS A 272 18.40 -6.24 -2.28
CA CYS A 272 18.54 -4.98 -2.99
C CYS A 272 19.18 -5.22 -4.37
N PRO A 273 18.52 -4.85 -5.48
CA PRO A 273 19.07 -5.07 -6.81
C PRO A 273 20.18 -4.05 -7.12
N ASP A 274 21.11 -4.44 -7.99
CA ASP A 274 22.30 -3.65 -8.35
C ASP A 274 21.99 -2.23 -8.84
N HIS A 275 20.86 -2.01 -9.50
CA HIS A 275 20.44 -0.68 -9.98
C HIS A 275 19.89 0.24 -8.88
N ARG A 276 19.79 -0.27 -7.64
CA ARG A 276 19.31 0.45 -6.45
C ARG A 276 20.41 0.56 -5.40
N CYS A 277 21.13 -0.53 -5.16
CA CYS A 277 22.30 -0.57 -4.28
C CYS A 277 23.56 -0.70 -5.13
N LEU A 278 23.98 0.44 -5.71
CA LEU A 278 25.06 0.48 -6.69
C LEU A 278 26.40 0.03 -6.06
N PRO A 279 27.27 -0.70 -6.79
CA PRO A 279 28.60 -1.07 -6.31
C PRO A 279 29.51 0.13 -5.96
N SER A 280 29.19 1.32 -6.48
CA SER A 280 29.94 2.55 -6.22
C SER A 280 29.60 3.22 -4.89
N LEU A 281 28.58 2.74 -4.17
CA LEU A 281 28.19 3.30 -2.87
C LEU A 281 29.23 2.95 -1.82
N GLU A 282 29.49 3.87 -0.89
CA GLU A 282 30.29 3.55 0.28
C GLU A 282 29.53 2.53 1.13
N THR A 283 30.22 1.44 1.48
CA THR A 283 29.68 0.31 2.24
C THR A 283 30.28 0.20 3.62
N THR A 284 31.46 0.78 3.86
CA THR A 284 32.20 0.66 5.12
C THR A 284 31.45 1.36 6.25
N LEU A 285 31.04 0.63 7.29
CA LEU A 285 30.24 1.19 8.39
C LEU A 285 30.94 2.33 9.13
N GLY A 286 32.26 2.24 9.28
CA GLY A 286 33.07 3.31 9.90
C GLY A 286 33.00 4.62 9.12
N LYS A 287 33.10 4.56 7.78
CA LYS A 287 33.02 5.75 6.91
C LYS A 287 31.59 6.30 6.81
N LEU A 288 30.60 5.42 6.85
CA LEU A 288 29.18 5.78 6.92
C LEU A 288 28.77 6.33 8.31
N GLN A 289 29.62 6.21 9.33
CA GLN A 289 29.36 6.63 10.72
C GLN A 289 28.19 5.87 11.37
N LEU A 290 28.04 4.59 11.01
CA LEU A 290 26.96 3.72 11.49
C LEU A 290 27.36 2.82 12.66
N CYS A 291 28.60 2.92 13.12
CA CYS A 291 29.05 2.19 14.30
C CYS A 291 28.49 2.82 15.58
N PRO A 292 27.84 2.04 16.46
CA PRO A 292 27.29 2.58 17.70
C PRO A 292 28.36 3.23 18.58
N ASN A 293 28.08 4.41 19.10
CA ASN A 293 28.99 5.17 19.97
C ASN A 293 29.30 4.49 21.31
N THR A 294 28.61 3.40 21.64
CA THR A 294 28.86 2.56 22.81
C THR A 294 29.95 1.50 22.57
N LEU A 295 30.34 1.25 21.32
CA LEU A 295 31.39 0.29 21.01
C LEU A 295 32.78 0.84 21.35
N ASN A 296 33.68 -0.03 21.80
CA ASN A 296 35.07 0.30 22.06
C ASN A 296 36.01 -0.86 21.70
N GLY A 297 37.32 -0.57 21.67
CA GLY A 297 38.38 -1.56 21.46
C GLY A 297 38.15 -2.45 20.24
N ARG A 298 38.20 -3.77 20.44
CA ARG A 298 38.07 -4.77 19.38
C ARG A 298 36.69 -4.75 18.71
N GLU A 299 35.63 -4.45 19.46
CA GLU A 299 34.27 -4.41 18.89
C GLU A 299 34.09 -3.24 17.94
N LEU A 300 34.61 -2.06 18.30
CA LEU A 300 34.60 -0.88 17.46
C LEU A 300 35.43 -1.10 16.20
N ALA A 301 36.66 -1.63 16.34
CA ALA A 301 37.52 -1.93 15.20
C ALA A 301 36.87 -2.91 14.22
N ARG A 302 36.17 -3.94 14.73
CA ARG A 302 35.39 -4.87 13.90
C ARG A 302 34.28 -4.12 13.17
N CYS A 303 33.46 -3.34 13.87
CA CYS A 303 32.38 -2.59 13.23
C CYS A 303 32.92 -1.65 12.13
N GLN A 304 33.99 -0.91 12.42
CA GLN A 304 34.58 0.04 11.47
C GLN A 304 35.11 -0.61 10.20
N ALA A 305 35.53 -1.88 10.28
CA ALA A 305 35.99 -2.67 9.13
C ALA A 305 34.88 -3.45 8.43
N SER A 306 33.70 -3.61 9.06
CA SER A 306 32.55 -4.29 8.46
C SER A 306 31.82 -3.38 7.46
N GLU A 307 31.05 -4.03 6.59
CA GLU A 307 30.23 -3.37 5.58
C GLU A 307 28.74 -3.42 5.95
N ILE A 308 28.00 -2.41 5.49
CA ILE A 308 26.54 -2.41 5.54
C ILE A 308 25.98 -3.52 4.65
N GLN A 309 25.00 -4.26 5.16
CA GLN A 309 24.25 -5.21 4.34
C GLN A 309 23.08 -4.46 3.68
N TRP A 310 23.17 -4.32 2.37
CA TRP A 310 22.14 -3.66 1.58
C TRP A 310 20.89 -4.52 1.46
N ALA A 311 19.77 -3.91 1.81
CA ALA A 311 18.45 -4.48 1.61
C ALA A 311 17.49 -3.40 1.15
N LYS A 312 16.39 -3.84 0.55
CA LYS A 312 15.28 -2.96 0.24
C LYS A 312 13.95 -3.46 0.77
N GLY A 313 13.02 -2.55 0.95
CA GLY A 313 11.63 -2.83 1.26
C GLY A 313 10.75 -1.61 1.03
N PRO A 314 9.43 -1.76 1.02
CA PRO A 314 8.54 -0.61 1.10
C PRO A 314 8.91 0.32 2.26
N MET A 315 8.65 1.62 2.10
CA MET A 315 8.90 2.65 3.11
C MET A 315 8.14 2.41 4.42
N GLN A 316 6.94 1.81 4.35
CA GLN A 316 6.15 1.55 5.54
C GLN A 316 6.97 0.66 6.50
N ALA A 317 6.91 1.00 7.79
CA ALA A 317 7.59 0.28 8.85
C ALA A 317 6.87 0.46 10.20
N LEU A 318 7.05 -0.53 11.08
CA LEU A 318 6.76 -0.45 12.51
C LEU A 318 8.08 -0.50 13.28
N LEU A 319 8.50 0.62 13.86
CA LEU A 319 9.76 0.75 14.59
C LEU A 319 9.48 0.90 16.07
N SER A 320 10.10 0.07 16.91
CA SER A 320 9.98 0.23 18.36
C SER A 320 10.62 1.55 18.81
N ARG A 321 10.14 2.11 19.92
CA ARG A 321 10.73 3.29 20.56
C ARG A 321 12.24 3.14 20.77
N SER A 322 12.67 1.97 21.23
CA SER A 322 14.08 1.65 21.43
C SER A 322 14.92 1.72 20.14
N ALA A 323 14.36 1.34 19.00
CA ALA A 323 15.03 1.42 17.70
C ALA A 323 15.19 2.88 17.26
N VAL A 324 14.15 3.69 17.45
CA VAL A 324 14.17 5.11 17.10
C VAL A 324 15.16 5.90 17.97
N ASP A 325 15.12 5.71 19.29
CA ASP A 325 16.09 6.35 20.19
C ASP A 325 17.52 5.91 19.85
N PHE A 326 17.73 4.64 19.50
CA PHE A 326 19.03 4.16 19.05
C PHE A 326 19.53 4.88 17.78
N ILE A 327 18.66 5.07 16.79
CA ILE A 327 18.99 5.76 15.53
C ILE A 327 19.45 7.20 15.82
N PHE A 328 18.84 7.89 16.77
CA PHE A 328 19.22 9.28 17.10
C PHE A 328 20.40 9.38 18.07
N ASP A 329 20.51 8.47 19.03
CA ASP A 329 21.43 8.63 20.17
C ASP A 329 22.73 7.83 20.03
N LYS A 330 22.73 6.78 19.18
CA LYS A 330 23.83 5.80 19.13
C LYS A 330 24.55 5.77 17.80
N ILE A 331 23.90 6.09 16.69
CA ILE A 331 24.51 6.08 15.35
C ILE A 331 24.29 7.42 14.63
N ASN A 332 25.04 7.67 13.56
CA ASN A 332 24.82 8.83 12.71
C ASN A 332 24.46 8.39 11.28
N ILE A 333 23.18 8.54 10.94
CA ILE A 333 22.66 8.15 9.62
C ILE A 333 22.81 9.25 8.55
N THR A 334 23.37 10.41 8.88
CA THR A 334 23.44 11.57 7.96
C THR A 334 24.22 11.24 6.68
N THR A 335 25.36 10.57 6.80
CA THR A 335 26.19 10.20 5.63
C THR A 335 25.47 9.20 4.74
N LEU A 336 24.86 8.19 5.35
CA LEU A 336 24.06 7.19 4.64
C LEU A 336 22.83 7.82 3.94
N GLY A 337 22.10 8.69 4.65
CA GLY A 337 20.92 9.38 4.13
C GLY A 337 21.27 10.29 2.94
N LYS A 338 22.36 11.07 3.03
CA LYS A 338 22.86 11.87 1.90
C LYS A 338 23.23 11.01 0.69
N GLN A 339 23.92 9.90 0.91
CA GLN A 339 24.28 8.97 -0.15
C GLN A 339 23.04 8.39 -0.83
N MET A 340 22.05 7.92 -0.05
CA MET A 340 20.80 7.39 -0.59
C MET A 340 20.03 8.47 -1.36
N ASN A 341 19.91 9.68 -0.83
CA ASN A 341 19.26 10.81 -1.51
C ASN A 341 20.00 11.28 -2.79
N GLY A 342 21.21 10.79 -3.05
CA GLY A 342 21.88 10.98 -4.34
C GLY A 342 21.47 9.97 -5.42
N LEU A 343 20.71 8.92 -5.07
CA LEU A 343 20.27 7.89 -6.01
C LEU A 343 19.07 8.35 -6.84
N LYS A 344 18.93 7.81 -8.04
CA LYS A 344 17.90 8.25 -8.99
C LYS A 344 16.46 7.89 -8.61
N TYR A 345 16.25 6.73 -7.98
CA TYR A 345 14.91 6.14 -7.82
C TYR A 345 14.81 5.20 -6.61
N GLY A 346 13.64 5.21 -5.95
CA GLY A 346 13.30 4.57 -4.66
C GLY A 346 14.42 4.62 -3.63
N VAL A 347 14.85 5.85 -3.43
CA VAL A 347 15.77 6.29 -2.38
C VAL A 347 15.25 5.90 -0.99
N ASP A 348 13.94 5.94 -0.85
CA ASP A 348 13.21 5.77 0.41
C ASP A 348 13.16 4.30 0.86
N GLU A 349 13.26 3.36 -0.08
CA GLU A 349 13.07 1.92 0.15
C GLU A 349 14.31 1.17 0.69
N GLN A 350 15.37 1.84 1.17
CA GLN A 350 16.63 1.17 1.54
C GLN A 350 17.04 1.32 3.00
N LEU A 351 16.74 2.48 3.63
CA LEU A 351 17.28 2.85 4.93
C LEU A 351 16.93 1.84 6.02
N TYR A 352 15.64 1.73 6.35
CA TYR A 352 15.22 0.88 7.46
C TYR A 352 15.51 -0.59 7.20
N ALA A 353 15.32 -1.07 5.97
CA ALA A 353 15.62 -2.45 5.59
C ALA A 353 17.10 -2.81 5.83
N SER A 354 18.03 -1.96 5.39
CA SER A 354 19.47 -2.19 5.56
C SER A 354 19.91 -2.08 7.03
N LEU A 355 19.32 -1.14 7.79
CA LEU A 355 19.59 -1.02 9.23
C LEU A 355 19.10 -2.24 10.02
N GLN A 356 17.98 -2.86 9.63
CA GLN A 356 17.46 -4.04 10.35
C GLN A 356 18.43 -5.23 10.26
N ILE A 357 19.02 -5.46 9.08
CA ILE A 357 19.73 -6.71 8.79
C ILE A 357 21.24 -6.66 9.01
N THR A 358 21.81 -5.48 9.20
CA THR A 358 23.26 -5.31 9.41
C THR A 358 23.64 -5.60 10.88
N PRO A 359 24.28 -6.75 11.20
CA PRO A 359 24.45 -7.19 12.58
C PRO A 359 25.31 -6.25 13.45
N GLU A 360 26.34 -5.64 12.85
CA GLU A 360 27.29 -4.75 13.53
C GLU A 360 26.66 -3.44 14.01
N ILE A 361 25.56 -3.02 13.38
CA ILE A 361 24.79 -1.84 13.82
C ILE A 361 24.06 -2.13 15.14
N ARG A 362 23.75 -3.40 15.45
CA ARG A 362 23.08 -3.82 16.70
C ARG A 362 21.76 -3.07 16.96
N LEU A 363 20.98 -2.81 15.91
CA LEU A 363 19.71 -2.08 16.03
C LEU A 363 18.72 -2.81 16.97
N PRO A 364 18.18 -2.14 18.01
CA PRO A 364 17.11 -2.70 18.84
C PRO A 364 15.91 -3.08 18.00
N GLY A 365 15.27 -4.22 18.32
CA GLY A 365 14.20 -4.78 17.51
C GLY A 365 14.62 -5.37 16.15
N GLY A 366 15.89 -5.22 15.73
CA GLY A 366 16.40 -5.73 14.46
C GLY A 366 16.45 -7.26 14.36
N PHE A 367 16.54 -7.75 13.13
CA PHE A 367 16.55 -9.17 12.83
C PHE A 367 17.66 -9.55 11.86
N HIS A 368 18.14 -10.78 11.97
CA HIS A 368 19.22 -11.25 11.13
C HIS A 368 18.76 -11.42 9.66
N SER A 369 19.62 -11.12 8.68
CA SER A 369 19.34 -11.25 7.23
C SER A 369 18.80 -12.63 6.83
N LYS A 370 19.29 -13.70 7.47
CA LYS A 370 18.74 -15.07 7.35
C LYS A 370 17.20 -15.14 7.53
N CYS A 371 16.63 -14.28 8.37
CA CYS A 371 15.19 -14.22 8.64
C CYS A 371 14.47 -13.09 7.88
N ALA A 372 15.07 -12.59 6.80
CA ALA A 372 14.47 -11.55 5.98
C ALA A 372 13.23 -11.99 5.19
N SER A 373 12.89 -13.29 5.13
CA SER A 373 11.80 -13.82 4.31
C SER A 373 10.38 -13.50 4.85
N SER A 374 9.59 -12.95 3.91
CA SER A 374 8.13 -13.00 3.62
C SER A 374 7.05 -12.85 4.71
N GLN A 375 7.36 -12.85 6.00
CA GLN A 375 6.34 -12.66 7.05
C GLN A 375 6.49 -11.29 7.71
N TYR A 376 6.09 -10.24 6.99
CA TYR A 376 5.88 -8.91 7.55
C TYR A 376 4.40 -8.55 7.45
N ILE A 377 3.90 -7.79 8.42
CA ILE A 377 2.49 -7.38 8.47
C ILE A 377 2.31 -5.91 8.13
N THR A 378 3.40 -5.16 8.04
CA THR A 378 3.36 -3.71 7.87
C THR A 378 2.41 -3.29 6.76
N ARG A 379 2.49 -3.89 5.56
CA ARG A 379 1.68 -3.46 4.42
C ARG A 379 1.20 -4.63 3.56
N THR A 380 -0.08 -4.61 3.22
CA THR A 380 -0.59 -5.30 2.04
C THR A 380 -0.69 -4.33 0.86
N ALA A 381 -0.10 -4.70 -0.27
CA ALA A 381 -0.32 -4.06 -1.55
C ALA A 381 -0.31 -5.13 -2.63
N SER A 382 -1.20 -4.98 -3.61
CA SER A 382 -1.12 -5.80 -4.81
C SER A 382 -0.21 -5.11 -5.82
N MET A 383 0.84 -5.82 -6.24
CA MET A 383 1.76 -5.39 -7.29
C MET A 383 1.44 -6.17 -8.57
N MET A 384 1.43 -5.48 -9.71
CA MET A 384 1.39 -6.16 -10.99
C MET A 384 2.75 -6.83 -11.22
N ARG A 385 2.79 -8.16 -11.37
CA ARG A 385 4.01 -8.83 -11.83
C ARG A 385 4.11 -8.61 -13.33
N ILE A 386 4.90 -7.62 -13.70
CA ILE A 386 5.22 -7.37 -15.11
C ILE A 386 6.42 -8.26 -15.46
N PRO A 387 6.32 -9.14 -16.47
CA PRO A 387 7.48 -9.88 -16.97
C PRO A 387 8.61 -8.90 -17.32
N TYR A 388 9.83 -9.21 -16.88
CA TYR A 388 11.02 -8.40 -17.18
C TYR A 388 11.10 -8.10 -18.69
N GLY A 389 11.31 -6.82 -19.03
CA GLY A 389 11.44 -6.34 -20.41
C GLY A 389 10.12 -5.96 -21.09
N LEU A 390 8.97 -6.24 -20.47
CA LEU A 390 7.67 -5.75 -20.94
C LEU A 390 7.34 -4.45 -20.19
N GLY A 391 7.18 -3.33 -20.90
CA GLY A 391 6.75 -2.08 -20.26
C GLY A 391 5.28 -2.16 -19.81
N GLU A 392 4.89 -1.37 -18.80
CA GLU A 392 3.49 -1.28 -18.31
C GLU A 392 2.48 -1.14 -19.45
N LYS A 393 2.75 -0.22 -20.40
CA LYS A 393 1.90 0.01 -21.58
C LYS A 393 1.71 -1.24 -22.43
N LEU A 394 2.76 -2.04 -22.62
CA LEU A 394 2.70 -3.25 -23.44
C LEU A 394 2.01 -4.40 -22.69
N ALA A 395 2.21 -4.51 -21.38
CA ALA A 395 1.46 -5.45 -20.53
C ALA A 395 -0.05 -5.14 -20.51
N HIS A 396 -0.41 -3.84 -20.48
CA HIS A 396 -1.78 -3.36 -20.64
C HIS A 396 -2.35 -3.71 -22.03
N LEU A 397 -1.61 -3.43 -23.11
CA LEU A 397 -2.02 -3.74 -24.49
C LEU A 397 -2.24 -5.25 -24.74
N LEU A 398 -1.45 -6.10 -24.07
CA LEU A 398 -1.51 -7.55 -24.23
C LEU A 398 -2.48 -8.24 -23.25
N ASN A 399 -3.27 -7.48 -22.47
CA ASN A 399 -4.17 -8.02 -21.44
C ASN A 399 -3.48 -9.02 -20.49
N LEU A 400 -2.19 -8.78 -20.17
CA LEU A 400 -1.40 -9.64 -19.28
C LEU A 400 -1.70 -9.41 -17.79
N TRP A 401 -2.85 -8.80 -17.49
CA TRP A 401 -3.39 -8.63 -16.15
C TRP A 401 -3.53 -9.90 -15.32
N PRO A 402 -3.75 -11.12 -15.86
CA PRO A 402 -3.79 -12.31 -15.02
C PRO A 402 -2.44 -12.68 -14.39
N LEU A 403 -1.36 -11.89 -14.58
CA LEU A 403 -0.08 -12.11 -13.90
C LEU A 403 0.01 -11.48 -12.50
N GLY A 404 -1.01 -10.76 -12.03
CA GLY A 404 -1.14 -10.35 -10.61
C GLY A 404 -2.59 -10.10 -10.18
N ASP A 405 -2.92 -10.41 -8.92
CA ASP A 405 -4.26 -10.22 -8.34
C ASP A 405 -4.56 -8.73 -8.12
N CYS A 406 -5.03 -8.00 -9.14
CA CYS A 406 -5.59 -6.66 -8.98
C CYS A 406 -7.10 -6.68 -9.28
N PRO A 407 -7.95 -6.98 -8.28
CA PRO A 407 -9.40 -7.17 -8.47
C PRO A 407 -10.11 -5.96 -9.09
N SER A 408 -9.69 -4.74 -8.72
CA SER A 408 -10.23 -3.50 -9.29
C SER A 408 -9.92 -3.32 -10.77
N GLY A 409 -8.89 -4.02 -11.25
CA GLY A 409 -8.40 -3.89 -12.60
C GLY A 409 -7.84 -2.50 -12.90
N VAL A 410 -7.27 -1.74 -11.96
CA VAL A 410 -6.50 -0.57 -12.40
C VAL A 410 -5.21 -0.42 -11.63
N VAL A 411 -4.14 -0.13 -12.39
CA VAL A 411 -2.76 -0.11 -11.92
C VAL A 411 -2.18 1.28 -12.17
N ARG A 412 -1.42 1.80 -11.21
CA ARG A 412 -0.67 3.06 -11.32
C ARG A 412 0.74 2.87 -10.79
N HIS A 413 1.75 3.00 -11.64
CA HIS A 413 3.17 2.73 -11.33
C HIS A 413 3.33 1.31 -10.78
N SER A 414 2.86 0.32 -11.55
CA SER A 414 2.94 -1.11 -11.24
C SER A 414 2.27 -1.54 -9.91
N THR A 415 1.50 -0.65 -9.27
CA THR A 415 0.76 -0.91 -8.03
C THR A 415 -0.75 -0.83 -8.29
N CYS A 416 -1.49 -1.83 -7.82
CA CYS A 416 -2.95 -1.86 -7.90
C CYS A 416 -3.58 -0.69 -7.12
N LEU A 417 -4.55 0.00 -7.71
CA LEU A 417 -5.43 0.89 -6.98
C LEU A 417 -6.53 0.05 -6.35
N LEU A 418 -6.62 0.08 -5.03
CA LEU A 418 -7.60 -0.72 -4.31
C LEU A 418 -9.00 -0.17 -4.54
N GLY A 419 -9.94 -1.04 -4.87
CA GLY A 419 -11.37 -0.73 -5.08
C GLY A 419 -12.25 -1.59 -4.18
N VAL A 420 -13.58 -1.40 -4.22
CA VAL A 420 -14.53 -2.19 -3.40
C VAL A 420 -14.36 -3.71 -3.50
N GLU A 421 -13.79 -4.20 -4.59
CA GLU A 421 -13.45 -5.61 -4.81
C GLU A 421 -12.40 -6.16 -3.84
N ASP A 422 -11.61 -5.28 -3.22
CA ASP A 422 -10.59 -5.65 -2.27
C ASP A 422 -11.13 -5.72 -0.83
N LEU A 423 -12.37 -5.28 -0.56
CA LEU A 423 -12.91 -5.17 0.80
C LEU A 423 -12.91 -6.49 1.58
N PRO A 424 -13.41 -7.63 1.04
CA PRO A 424 -13.41 -8.90 1.79
C PRO A 424 -12.01 -9.32 2.21
N ARG A 425 -11.04 -9.31 1.28
CA ARG A 425 -9.66 -9.70 1.57
C ARG A 425 -8.96 -8.73 2.53
N LEU A 426 -9.29 -7.44 2.50
CA LEU A 426 -8.72 -6.45 3.39
C LEU A 426 -9.27 -6.60 4.81
N ALA A 427 -10.56 -6.93 4.95
CA ALA A 427 -11.17 -7.21 6.24
C ALA A 427 -10.49 -8.40 6.94
N GLU A 428 -10.15 -9.45 6.20
CA GLU A 428 -9.50 -10.65 6.75
C GLU A 428 -7.96 -10.55 6.84
N SER A 429 -7.38 -9.50 6.25
CA SER A 429 -5.93 -9.36 6.13
C SER A 429 -5.25 -9.33 7.51
N LYS A 430 -4.12 -10.04 7.62
CA LYS A 430 -3.21 -9.93 8.77
C LYS A 430 -2.31 -8.70 8.70
N ALA A 431 -2.31 -7.98 7.58
CA ALA A 431 -1.56 -6.73 7.48
C ALA A 431 -2.21 -5.61 8.31
N VAL A 432 -1.42 -4.63 8.72
CA VAL A 432 -1.88 -3.47 9.50
C VAL A 432 -2.19 -2.26 8.63
N MET A 433 -1.57 -2.16 7.46
CA MET A 433 -1.81 -1.09 6.48
C MET A 433 -2.10 -1.68 5.09
N ALA A 434 -2.83 -0.92 4.28
CA ALA A 434 -3.09 -1.21 2.87
C ALA A 434 -2.66 -0.04 1.99
N ASN A 435 -2.07 -0.35 0.83
CA ASN A 435 -1.66 0.64 -0.17
C ASN A 435 -2.08 0.19 -1.58
N LYS A 436 -2.68 1.04 -2.43
CA LYS A 436 -3.14 2.43 -2.17
C LYS A 436 -4.63 2.57 -2.46
N MET A 437 -5.32 3.30 -1.60
CA MET A 437 -6.70 3.75 -1.83
C MET A 437 -6.65 5.21 -2.27
N ILE A 438 -7.25 5.51 -3.42
CA ILE A 438 -7.26 6.86 -3.97
C ILE A 438 -8.70 7.39 -3.91
N PRO A 439 -8.97 8.51 -3.22
CA PRO A 439 -10.33 9.03 -3.03
C PRO A 439 -11.05 9.37 -4.35
N ARG A 440 -10.29 9.84 -5.35
CA ARG A 440 -10.82 10.13 -6.69
C ARG A 440 -11.02 8.89 -7.57
N PHE A 441 -10.54 7.72 -7.15
CA PHE A 441 -10.71 6.45 -7.86
C PHE A 441 -11.92 5.68 -7.32
N ASP A 442 -11.95 5.45 -6.01
CA ASP A 442 -13.01 4.71 -5.34
C ASP A 442 -13.14 5.19 -3.88
N GLN A 443 -14.11 6.05 -3.63
CA GLN A 443 -14.41 6.55 -2.28
C GLN A 443 -15.23 5.55 -1.47
N ALA A 444 -15.88 4.58 -2.12
CA ALA A 444 -16.67 3.57 -1.44
C ALA A 444 -15.78 2.63 -0.61
N ILE A 445 -14.66 2.15 -1.15
CA ILE A 445 -13.71 1.34 -0.36
C ILE A 445 -13.19 2.10 0.86
N ILE A 446 -12.87 3.39 0.73
CA ILE A 446 -12.37 4.21 1.84
C ILE A 446 -13.43 4.33 2.93
N SER A 447 -14.65 4.70 2.57
CA SER A 447 -15.75 4.85 3.52
C SER A 447 -16.12 3.51 4.18
N CYS A 448 -16.12 2.40 3.44
CA CYS A 448 -16.43 1.08 3.98
C CYS A 448 -15.32 0.55 4.88
N MET A 449 -14.05 0.85 4.60
CA MET A 449 -12.96 0.54 5.53
C MET A 449 -13.06 1.37 6.81
N SER A 450 -13.39 2.66 6.73
CA SER A 450 -13.63 3.49 7.92
C SER A 450 -14.85 3.00 8.73
N GLU A 451 -15.92 2.57 8.08
CA GLU A 451 -17.08 1.95 8.75
C GLU A 451 -16.69 0.62 9.42
N LEU A 452 -15.87 -0.21 8.76
CA LEU A 452 -15.34 -1.43 9.34
C LEU A 452 -14.51 -1.14 10.60
N MET A 453 -13.59 -0.16 10.56
CA MET A 453 -12.78 0.25 11.72
C MET A 453 -13.67 0.80 12.85
N PHE A 454 -14.67 1.61 12.49
CA PHE A 454 -15.66 2.11 13.44
C PHE A 454 -16.34 0.94 14.17
N ASN A 455 -16.88 -0.03 13.44
CA ASN A 455 -17.58 -1.18 14.02
C ASN A 455 -16.64 -2.06 14.86
N ARG A 456 -15.42 -2.35 14.39
CA ARG A 456 -14.43 -3.14 15.14
C ARG A 456 -14.02 -2.48 16.45
N THR A 457 -13.96 -1.15 16.50
CA THR A 457 -13.63 -0.42 17.73
C THR A 457 -14.66 -0.68 18.84
N ARG A 458 -15.94 -0.85 18.47
CA ARG A 458 -17.03 -1.15 19.42
C ARG A 458 -17.11 -2.65 19.73
N ASN A 459 -17.02 -3.50 18.71
CA ASN A 459 -17.19 -4.94 18.85
C ASN A 459 -15.97 -5.65 19.42
N ARG A 460 -14.77 -5.04 19.31
CA ARG A 460 -13.48 -5.55 19.79
C ARG A 460 -13.24 -7.01 19.39
N PRO A 461 -13.14 -7.32 18.08
CA PRO A 461 -12.88 -8.67 17.64
C PRO A 461 -11.50 -9.15 18.09
N ASP A 462 -11.38 -10.45 18.37
CA ASP A 462 -10.10 -11.06 18.69
C ASP A 462 -9.15 -11.02 17.48
N ILE A 463 -7.87 -10.74 17.76
CA ILE A 463 -6.80 -10.91 16.79
C ILE A 463 -6.33 -12.37 16.75
N ASP A 464 -5.76 -12.79 15.62
CA ASP A 464 -5.08 -14.08 15.50
C ASP A 464 -3.71 -14.05 16.18
N ARG A 465 -3.71 -14.13 17.51
CA ARG A 465 -2.49 -14.05 18.33
C ARG A 465 -1.42 -15.04 17.89
N LYS A 466 -1.83 -16.29 17.61
CA LYS A 466 -0.91 -17.37 17.19
C LYS A 466 -0.20 -17.01 15.89
N TYR A 467 -0.89 -16.39 14.92
CA TYR A 467 -0.23 -15.90 13.71
C TYR A 467 0.88 -14.90 14.05
N TYR A 468 0.56 -13.84 14.82
CA TYR A 468 1.53 -12.77 15.13
C TYR A 468 2.70 -13.27 16.00
N GLU A 469 2.45 -14.17 16.96
CA GLU A 469 3.50 -14.78 17.78
C GLU A 469 4.48 -15.66 16.98
N ASN A 470 4.05 -16.14 15.81
CA ASN A 470 4.84 -17.01 14.95
C ASN A 470 5.57 -16.26 13.83
N ILE A 471 5.39 -14.95 13.72
CA ILE A 471 6.16 -14.11 12.81
C ILE A 471 7.66 -14.23 13.13
N ASN A 472 8.48 -14.33 12.08
CA ASN A 472 9.90 -14.58 12.21
C ASN A 472 10.65 -13.53 13.01
N THR A 473 10.34 -12.24 12.79
CA THR A 473 10.97 -11.13 13.50
C THR A 473 10.63 -11.16 15.00
N VAL A 474 9.37 -11.46 15.33
CA VAL A 474 8.89 -11.62 16.72
C VAL A 474 9.56 -12.82 17.41
N ARG A 475 9.57 -13.99 16.77
CA ARG A 475 10.24 -15.18 17.28
C ARG A 475 11.73 -14.94 17.46
N TYR A 476 12.39 -14.37 16.46
CA TYR A 476 13.82 -14.05 16.54
C TYR A 476 14.10 -13.09 17.71
N HIS A 477 13.30 -12.03 17.86
CA HIS A 477 13.46 -11.06 18.94
C HIS A 477 13.36 -11.70 20.32
N ARG A 478 12.40 -12.61 20.51
CA ARG A 478 12.19 -13.35 21.76
C ARG A 478 13.32 -14.33 22.08
N GLU A 479 13.88 -14.99 21.06
CA GLU A 479 14.88 -16.05 21.25
C GLU A 479 16.33 -15.55 21.27
N ARG A 480 16.65 -14.45 20.56
CA ARG A 480 18.04 -14.02 20.29
C ARG A 480 18.88 -13.71 21.54
N ASN A 481 18.23 -13.35 22.64
CA ASN A 481 18.90 -13.01 23.90
C ASN A 481 18.97 -14.18 24.90
N LYS A 482 18.42 -15.36 24.54
CA LYS A 482 18.44 -16.53 25.43
C LYS A 482 19.82 -17.19 25.44
N PRO A 483 20.27 -17.74 26.60
CA PRO A 483 21.52 -18.49 26.67
C PRO A 483 21.57 -19.63 25.66
N GLY A 484 22.68 -19.75 24.93
CA GLY A 484 22.87 -20.79 23.92
C GLY A 484 22.18 -20.53 22.57
N PHE A 485 21.58 -19.35 22.36
CA PHE A 485 21.03 -18.98 21.05
C PHE A 485 22.11 -19.07 19.96
N ASN A 486 21.75 -19.70 18.84
CA ASN A 486 22.59 -19.82 17.67
C ASN A 486 21.78 -19.57 16.41
N ILE A 487 22.08 -18.47 15.71
CA ILE A 487 21.37 -18.07 14.50
C ILE A 487 21.43 -19.13 13.38
N ASN A 488 22.51 -19.92 13.31
CA ASN A 488 22.63 -20.97 12.31
C ASN A 488 21.63 -22.11 12.58
N ARG A 489 21.28 -22.35 13.84
CA ARG A 489 20.29 -23.36 14.26
C ARG A 489 18.85 -22.82 14.30
N PHE A 490 18.66 -21.50 14.38
CA PHE A 490 17.34 -20.88 14.36
C PHE A 490 16.66 -21.04 12.99
N LYS A 491 15.40 -21.50 12.97
CA LYS A 491 14.60 -21.71 11.75
C LYS A 491 13.68 -20.51 11.51
N CYS A 492 14.00 -19.74 10.47
CA CYS A 492 13.29 -18.53 10.05
C CYS A 492 12.08 -18.81 9.15
N ASP A 493 11.65 -20.04 8.92
CA ASP A 493 10.38 -20.32 8.23
C ASP A 493 9.74 -21.50 8.94
N LEU A 494 8.73 -21.24 9.78
CA LEU A 494 7.79 -22.29 10.12
C LEU A 494 6.83 -22.40 8.95
N SER A 495 7.21 -23.16 7.93
CA SER A 495 6.30 -23.58 6.87
C SER A 495 5.03 -24.13 7.54
N SER A 496 3.90 -23.44 7.40
CA SER A 496 2.56 -24.03 7.23
C SER A 496 2.31 -25.40 7.88
N SER A 497 2.63 -25.57 9.17
CA SER A 497 2.31 -26.78 9.94
C SER A 497 1.05 -26.58 10.77
N VAL A 498 0.19 -25.66 10.34
CA VAL A 498 -1.26 -25.73 10.56
C VAL A 498 -1.85 -26.14 9.22
N THR A 499 -1.48 -27.33 8.75
CA THR A 499 -2.39 -28.08 7.88
C THR A 499 -3.67 -28.24 8.67
N SER A 500 -4.77 -27.79 8.07
CA SER A 500 -6.09 -28.28 8.43
C SER A 500 -6.02 -29.79 8.64
N THR A 501 -6.22 -30.25 9.87
CA THR A 501 -6.85 -31.55 10.10
C THR A 501 -8.29 -31.42 9.62
N SER A 502 -8.47 -31.25 8.31
CA SER A 502 -9.72 -31.59 7.64
C SER A 502 -9.80 -33.10 7.70
N MET A 503 -10.85 -33.58 8.35
CA MET A 503 -11.32 -34.95 8.30
C MET A 503 -11.35 -35.47 6.85
N ILE A 504 -10.27 -36.08 6.40
CA ILE A 504 -10.24 -36.96 5.24
C ILE A 504 -9.40 -38.16 5.66
N GLY A 505 -10.07 -39.10 6.30
CA GLY A 505 -9.44 -40.28 6.86
C GLY A 505 -10.42 -41.12 7.66
N LEU A 506 -11.63 -41.32 7.12
CA LEU A 506 -12.62 -42.32 7.56
C LEU A 506 -13.70 -42.42 6.47
N CYS A 507 -13.30 -42.84 5.27
CA CYS A 507 -14.25 -43.24 4.22
C CYS A 507 -13.62 -44.31 3.33
N VAL A 508 -13.08 -45.34 3.97
CA VAL A 508 -12.83 -46.66 3.36
C VAL A 508 -13.17 -47.65 4.45
N THR A 509 -13.98 -48.67 4.13
CA THR A 509 -14.52 -49.74 4.99
C THR A 509 -15.85 -49.47 5.71
N ALA A 510 -16.94 -49.31 4.96
CA ALA A 510 -18.28 -49.74 5.39
C ALA A 510 -19.24 -49.79 4.18
N SER A 511 -19.04 -50.78 3.31
CA SER A 511 -20.07 -51.19 2.34
C SER A 511 -19.96 -52.70 2.16
N LEU A 512 -20.30 -53.39 3.24
CA LEU A 512 -20.77 -54.77 3.28
C LEU A 512 -21.38 -54.89 4.68
N THR A 513 -22.71 -54.99 4.76
CA THR A 513 -23.50 -56.02 5.47
C THR A 513 -24.88 -55.46 5.86
N LEU A 514 -25.93 -56.22 5.51
CA LEU A 514 -27.36 -56.15 5.93
C LEU A 514 -28.18 -54.94 5.42
N LEU A 515 -29.23 -55.07 4.61
CA LEU A 515 -30.30 -56.08 4.56
C LEU A 515 -31.08 -56.12 5.89
N MET A 516 -31.92 -55.11 6.11
CA MET A 516 -33.27 -55.16 6.69
C MET A 516 -33.96 -53.80 6.56
#